data_AF-A0A374NLU7-F1
#
_entry.id   AF-A0A374NLU7-F1
#
_cell.length_a   1.000
_cell.length_b   1.000
_cell.length_c   1.000
_cell.angle_alpha   90.00
_cell.angle_beta   90.00
_cell.angle_gamma   90.00
#
_symmetry.space_group_name_H-M   'P 1'
#
loop_
_entity.id
_entity.type
_entity.pdbx_description
1 polymer ?
#
loop_
_entity_poly.entity_id
_entity_poly.type
_entity_poly.pdbx_seq_one_letter_code
_entity_poly.pdbx_strand_id
1 'polypeptide(L)'
;MNHPNRFFFGKTFSDVKPDINLLITAIMRQKKKEQWQINKAIDKAYDLFCNLNILKEAAPEDFLTCLWKDVGYKDFIREYAKSRNMEPKELKEIWDDYKKEAKNYKTWEEWKKAIEIYRIKLAEANQSKGGITLSTMHRSKGLEWKNVFIIDCVEGIYPFEKATKPEQIEEERRLFYVAMTRAKDNLYLTSYDKKNGKNQTVSRFLSNYVKNK
;
A
#
# COMPACT_ATOMS: atom_id res chain seq x y z
N MET A 1 -18.88 -1.48 -19.01
CA MET A 1 -18.18 -1.81 -17.75
C MET A 1 -17.45 -3.14 -17.90
N ASN A 2 -16.14 -3.07 -18.15
CA ASN A 2 -15.27 -4.25 -18.27
C ASN A 2 -14.73 -4.55 -16.87
N HIS A 3 -15.24 -5.58 -16.21
CA HIS A 3 -14.52 -6.22 -15.11
C HIS A 3 -13.50 -7.18 -15.76
N PRO A 4 -12.17 -6.99 -15.58
CA PRO A 4 -11.16 -7.96 -16.00
C PRO A 4 -11.44 -9.32 -15.31
N ASN A 5 -11.84 -9.23 -14.05
CA ASN A 5 -12.42 -10.25 -13.19
C ASN A 5 -13.87 -10.58 -13.60
N ARG A 6 -14.15 -10.91 -14.86
CA ARG A 6 -15.43 -11.58 -15.24
C ARG A 6 -15.20 -12.93 -15.91
N PHE A 7 -13.98 -13.13 -16.41
CA PHE A 7 -13.64 -14.20 -17.33
C PHE A 7 -12.50 -15.10 -16.83
N PHE A 8 -11.79 -14.72 -15.77
CA PHE A 8 -10.67 -15.51 -15.21
C PHE A 8 -10.91 -15.78 -13.73
N PHE A 9 -11.59 -16.89 -13.40
CA PHE A 9 -11.93 -17.23 -12.02
C PHE A 9 -11.93 -18.73 -11.76
N GLY A 10 -11.64 -19.09 -10.51
CA GLY A 10 -11.74 -20.46 -10.00
C GLY A 10 -10.40 -21.21 -10.04
N LYS A 11 -10.40 -22.40 -9.42
CA LYS A 11 -9.22 -23.28 -9.31
C LYS A 11 -8.60 -23.66 -10.67
N THR A 12 -9.35 -23.53 -11.76
CA THR A 12 -8.84 -23.81 -13.11
C THR A 12 -7.70 -22.86 -13.52
N PHE A 13 -7.57 -21.69 -12.87
CA PHE A 13 -6.54 -20.69 -13.18
C PHE A 13 -5.43 -20.58 -12.14
N SER A 14 -5.54 -21.24 -10.98
CA SER A 14 -4.55 -21.10 -9.89
C SER A 14 -3.18 -21.64 -10.25
N ASP A 15 -3.12 -22.64 -11.13
CA ASP A 15 -1.90 -23.39 -11.47
C ASP A 15 -1.48 -23.19 -12.94
N VAL A 16 -2.11 -22.24 -13.63
CA VAL A 16 -1.79 -21.94 -15.03
C VAL A 16 -0.50 -21.14 -15.07
N LYS A 17 0.55 -21.75 -15.61
CA LYS A 17 1.82 -21.06 -15.90
C LYS A 17 1.56 -19.90 -16.88
N PRO A 18 2.41 -18.84 -16.87
CA PRO A 18 2.26 -17.66 -17.75
C PRO A 18 2.61 -18.00 -19.21
N ASP A 19 1.75 -18.81 -19.82
CA ASP A 19 1.79 -19.26 -21.20
C ASP A 19 0.40 -19.08 -21.81
N ILE A 20 0.35 -18.47 -22.99
CA ILE A 20 -0.91 -18.09 -23.63
C ILE A 20 -1.75 -19.31 -24.02
N ASN A 21 -1.12 -20.40 -24.46
CA ASN A 21 -1.82 -21.62 -24.86
C ASN A 21 -2.41 -22.33 -23.64
N LEU A 22 -1.67 -22.38 -22.54
CA LEU A 22 -2.17 -22.92 -21.28
C LEU A 22 -3.33 -22.08 -20.72
N LEU A 23 -3.23 -20.75 -20.82
CA LEU A 23 -4.31 -19.86 -20.42
C LEU A 23 -5.56 -20.05 -21.28
N ILE A 24 -5.43 -20.09 -22.61
CA ILE A 24 -6.54 -20.36 -23.52
C ILE A 24 -7.18 -21.71 -23.23
N THR A 25 -6.36 -22.74 -22.99
CA THR A 25 -6.85 -24.08 -22.63
C THR A 25 -7.68 -24.04 -21.33
N ALA A 26 -7.23 -23.29 -20.33
CA ALA A 26 -7.97 -23.11 -19.08
C ALA A 26 -9.28 -22.32 -19.28
N ILE A 27 -9.29 -21.31 -20.15
CA ILE A 27 -10.50 -20.56 -20.54
C ILE A 27 -11.52 -21.50 -21.19
N MET A 28 -11.09 -22.31 -22.15
CA MET A 28 -11.97 -23.26 -22.86
C MET A 28 -12.57 -24.34 -21.93
N ARG A 29 -11.88 -24.68 -20.84
CA ARG A 29 -12.33 -25.68 -19.85
C ARG A 29 -13.36 -25.14 -18.86
N GLN A 30 -13.72 -23.85 -18.90
CA GLN A 30 -14.73 -23.28 -18.01
C GLN A 30 -16.11 -23.89 -18.29
N LYS A 31 -16.71 -24.50 -17.28
CA LYS A 31 -18.10 -25.00 -17.36
C LYS A 31 -19.09 -23.83 -17.19
N LYS A 32 -20.25 -23.93 -17.85
CA LYS A 32 -21.39 -22.97 -17.73
C LYS A 32 -21.09 -21.56 -18.26
N LYS A 33 -20.34 -21.44 -19.37
CA LYS A 33 -20.11 -20.17 -20.08
C LYS A 33 -20.64 -20.26 -21.50
N GLU A 34 -21.23 -19.17 -21.97
CA GLU A 34 -21.70 -19.05 -23.36
C GLU A 34 -20.51 -18.78 -24.29
N GLN A 35 -20.62 -19.17 -25.56
CA GLN A 35 -19.51 -19.09 -26.53
C GLN A 35 -18.94 -17.66 -26.67
N TRP A 36 -19.80 -16.64 -26.67
CA TRP A 36 -19.35 -15.24 -26.76
C TRP A 36 -18.53 -14.80 -25.52
N GLN A 37 -18.80 -15.39 -24.35
CA GLN A 37 -18.05 -15.12 -23.13
C GLN A 37 -16.66 -15.74 -23.18
N ILE A 38 -16.56 -16.95 -23.76
CA ILE A 38 -15.29 -17.65 -24.00
C ILE A 38 -14.45 -16.87 -25.02
N ASN A 39 -15.03 -16.47 -26.15
CA ASN A 39 -14.32 -15.70 -27.18
C ASN A 39 -13.77 -14.39 -26.59
N LYS A 40 -14.61 -13.63 -25.87
CA LYS A 40 -14.18 -12.39 -25.21
C LYS A 40 -13.08 -12.60 -24.15
N ALA A 41 -13.06 -13.76 -23.50
CA ALA A 41 -12.01 -14.12 -22.55
C ALA A 41 -10.68 -14.41 -23.27
N ILE A 42 -10.74 -15.09 -24.40
CA ILE A 42 -9.59 -15.36 -25.27
C ILE A 42 -9.02 -14.05 -25.82
N ASP A 43 -9.86 -13.15 -26.32
CA ASP A 43 -9.42 -11.83 -26.81
C ASP A 43 -8.67 -11.07 -25.72
N LYS A 44 -9.21 -11.03 -24.50
CA LYS A 44 -8.54 -10.41 -23.35
C LYS A 44 -7.22 -11.08 -22.96
N ALA A 45 -7.10 -12.40 -23.14
CA ALA A 45 -5.86 -13.11 -22.90
C ALA A 45 -4.80 -12.72 -23.93
N TYR A 46 -5.17 -12.63 -25.22
CA TYR A 46 -4.28 -12.11 -26.26
C TYR A 46 -3.88 -10.66 -25.97
N ASP A 47 -4.83 -9.78 -25.67
CA ASP A 47 -4.54 -8.38 -25.31
C ASP A 47 -3.55 -8.28 -24.15
N LEU A 48 -3.75 -9.09 -23.09
CA LEU A 48 -2.84 -9.15 -21.95
C LEU A 48 -1.43 -9.54 -22.37
N PHE A 49 -1.26 -10.64 -23.11
CA PHE A 49 0.06 -11.12 -23.52
C PHE A 49 0.73 -10.18 -24.52
N CYS A 50 -0.02 -9.58 -25.45
CA CYS A 50 0.48 -8.54 -26.33
C CYS A 50 0.98 -7.33 -25.54
N ASN A 51 0.19 -6.84 -24.57
CA ASN A 51 0.60 -5.75 -23.69
C ASN A 51 1.87 -6.13 -22.92
N LEU A 52 1.93 -7.31 -22.28
CA LEU A 52 3.11 -7.75 -21.55
C LEU A 52 4.35 -7.86 -22.45
N ASN A 53 4.19 -8.29 -23.70
CA ASN A 53 5.30 -8.41 -24.64
C ASN A 53 5.83 -7.03 -25.07
N ILE A 54 4.94 -6.07 -25.34
CA ILE A 54 5.32 -4.67 -25.63
C ILE A 54 6.03 -4.05 -24.44
N LEU A 55 5.53 -4.33 -23.24
CA LEU A 55 6.03 -3.75 -22.00
C LEU A 55 7.34 -4.35 -21.50
N LYS A 56 7.78 -5.49 -22.06
CA LYS A 56 9.02 -6.17 -21.65
C LYS A 56 10.25 -5.26 -21.74
N GLU A 57 10.32 -4.45 -22.79
CA GLU A 57 11.43 -3.53 -23.05
C GLU A 57 11.11 -2.08 -22.64
N ALA A 58 9.93 -1.84 -22.05
CA ALA A 58 9.52 -0.52 -21.63
C ALA A 58 10.24 -0.09 -20.36
N ALA A 59 10.47 1.22 -20.22
CA ALA A 59 10.99 1.77 -18.97
C ALA A 59 10.04 1.46 -17.81
N PRO A 60 10.54 1.31 -16.57
CA PRO A 60 9.70 0.95 -15.42
C PRO A 60 8.49 1.87 -15.20
N GLU A 61 8.64 3.19 -15.41
CA GLU A 61 7.51 4.13 -15.30
C GLU A 61 6.41 3.85 -16.33
N ASP A 62 6.80 3.59 -17.58
CA ASP A 62 5.86 3.33 -18.68
C ASP A 62 5.13 2.01 -18.45
N PHE A 63 5.86 0.98 -18.03
CA PHE A 63 5.28 -0.30 -17.63
C PHE A 63 4.25 -0.13 -16.53
N LEU A 64 4.59 0.56 -15.43
CA LEU A 64 3.64 0.78 -14.34
C LEU A 64 2.43 1.58 -14.85
N THR A 65 2.65 2.60 -15.67
CA THR A 65 1.54 3.39 -16.24
C THR A 65 0.57 2.54 -17.05
N CYS A 66 1.09 1.66 -17.91
CA CYS A 66 0.27 0.75 -18.71
C CYS A 66 -0.39 -0.33 -17.84
N LEU A 67 0.33 -0.90 -16.86
CA LEU A 67 -0.23 -1.86 -15.91
C LEU A 67 -1.43 -1.28 -15.15
N TRP A 68 -1.33 -0.01 -14.74
CA TRP A 68 -2.41 0.71 -14.07
C TRP A 68 -3.62 0.97 -14.97
N LYS A 69 -3.40 1.45 -16.19
CA LYS A 69 -4.46 1.96 -17.07
C LYS A 69 -5.08 0.87 -17.95
N ASP A 70 -4.24 0.04 -18.57
CA ASP A 70 -4.61 -0.80 -19.71
C ASP A 70 -4.75 -2.28 -19.33
N VAL A 71 -3.89 -2.75 -18.42
CA VAL A 71 -3.91 -4.15 -17.95
C VAL A 71 -4.98 -4.39 -16.86
N GLY A 72 -5.44 -3.32 -16.20
CA GLY A 72 -6.54 -3.38 -15.22
C GLY A 72 -6.10 -3.50 -13.76
N TYR A 73 -4.83 -3.20 -13.45
CA TYR A 73 -4.32 -3.25 -12.07
C TYR A 73 -5.04 -2.27 -11.12
N LYS A 74 -5.52 -1.13 -11.64
CA LYS A 74 -6.36 -0.19 -10.90
C LYS A 74 -7.62 -0.84 -10.34
N ASP A 75 -8.29 -1.68 -11.12
CA ASP A 75 -9.50 -2.38 -10.69
C ASP A 75 -9.17 -3.50 -9.70
N PHE A 76 -8.06 -4.21 -9.94
CA PHE A 76 -7.51 -5.18 -8.99
C PHE A 76 -7.26 -4.56 -7.61
N ILE A 77 -6.58 -3.41 -7.52
CA ILE A 77 -6.36 -2.73 -6.23
C ILE A 77 -7.68 -2.39 -5.54
N ARG A 78 -8.68 -1.90 -6.30
CA ARG A 78 -9.98 -1.56 -5.73
C ARG A 78 -10.68 -2.78 -5.14
N GLU A 79 -10.64 -3.91 -5.83
CA GLU A 79 -11.25 -5.16 -5.36
C GLU A 79 -10.46 -5.79 -4.21
N TYR A 80 -9.13 -5.76 -4.29
CA TYR A 80 -8.24 -6.24 -3.23
C TYR A 80 -8.43 -5.45 -1.93
N ALA A 81 -8.49 -4.11 -2.01
CA ALA A 81 -8.77 -3.24 -0.88
C ALA A 81 -10.08 -3.62 -0.17
N LYS A 82 -11.18 -3.80 -0.94
CA LYS A 82 -12.46 -4.25 -0.41
C LYS A 82 -12.36 -5.61 0.30
N SER A 83 -11.66 -6.57 -0.30
CA SER A 83 -11.48 -7.91 0.28
C SER A 83 -10.69 -7.91 1.59
N ARG A 84 -9.83 -6.91 1.80
CA ARG A 84 -8.99 -6.74 3.00
C ARG A 84 -9.54 -5.72 3.98
N ASN A 85 -10.74 -5.16 3.73
CA ASN A 85 -11.33 -4.07 4.51
C ASN A 85 -10.40 -2.84 4.64
N MET A 86 -9.62 -2.58 3.59
CA MET A 86 -8.69 -1.46 3.47
C MET A 86 -9.28 -0.37 2.57
N GLU A 87 -8.85 0.87 2.77
CA GLU A 87 -9.23 1.96 1.86
C GLU A 87 -8.43 1.87 0.55
N PRO A 88 -9.09 1.87 -0.63
CA PRO A 88 -8.38 1.81 -1.92
C PRO A 88 -7.34 2.92 -2.11
N LYS A 89 -7.56 4.05 -1.41
CA LYS A 89 -6.64 5.19 -1.42
C LYS A 89 -5.27 4.85 -0.82
N GLU A 90 -5.21 4.06 0.24
CA GLU A 90 -3.94 3.66 0.88
C GLU A 90 -3.05 2.87 -0.09
N LEU A 91 -3.63 1.88 -0.76
CA LEU A 91 -2.90 1.07 -1.75
C LEU A 91 -2.52 1.89 -2.99
N LYS A 92 -3.35 2.87 -3.35
CA LYS A 92 -3.02 3.82 -4.41
C LYS A 92 -1.84 4.72 -4.03
N GLU A 93 -1.75 5.17 -2.78
CA GLU A 93 -0.61 5.98 -2.32
C GLU A 93 0.70 5.17 -2.44
N ILE A 94 0.70 3.90 -2.01
CA ILE A 94 1.85 2.98 -2.20
C ILE A 94 2.20 2.82 -3.68
N TRP A 95 1.20 2.68 -4.54
CA TRP A 95 1.39 2.58 -5.99
C TRP A 95 2.02 3.85 -6.58
N ASP A 96 1.52 5.02 -6.17
CA ASP A 96 2.03 6.32 -6.63
C ASP A 96 3.48 6.52 -6.18
N ASP A 97 3.86 6.04 -4.99
CA ASP A 97 5.25 6.03 -4.51
C ASP A 97 6.16 5.15 -5.37
N TYR A 98 5.74 3.91 -5.68
CA TYR A 98 6.51 3.05 -6.59
C TYR A 98 6.67 3.68 -7.96
N LYS A 99 5.60 4.29 -8.50
CA LYS A 99 5.67 4.98 -9.78
C LYS A 99 6.63 6.16 -9.73
N LYS A 100 6.64 6.93 -8.64
CA LYS A 100 7.55 8.07 -8.44
C LYS A 100 9.00 7.61 -8.36
N GLU A 101 9.27 6.52 -7.66
CA GLU A 101 10.61 5.94 -7.57
C GLU A 101 11.09 5.41 -8.93
N ALA A 102 10.22 4.68 -9.64
CA ALA A 102 10.49 4.09 -10.95
C ALA A 102 10.94 5.11 -12.01
N LYS A 103 10.48 6.37 -11.92
CA LYS A 103 10.88 7.45 -12.85
C LYS A 103 12.38 7.72 -12.88
N ASN A 104 13.09 7.36 -11.81
CA ASN A 104 14.52 7.61 -11.69
C ASN A 104 15.38 6.58 -12.45
N TYR A 105 14.77 5.57 -13.06
CA TYR A 105 15.46 4.45 -13.70
C TYR A 105 14.97 4.24 -15.13
N LYS A 106 15.89 3.92 -16.04
CA LYS A 106 15.55 3.70 -17.45
C LYS A 106 15.19 2.24 -17.74
N THR A 107 15.79 1.31 -17.00
CA THR A 107 15.61 -0.14 -17.21
C THR A 107 15.22 -0.84 -15.91
N TRP A 108 14.63 -2.03 -16.06
CA TRP A 108 14.29 -2.89 -14.92
C TRP A 108 15.52 -3.38 -14.18
N GLU A 109 16.62 -3.64 -14.89
CA GLU A 109 17.90 -4.06 -14.33
C GLU A 109 18.48 -2.98 -13.42
N GLU A 110 18.46 -1.72 -13.84
CA GLU A 110 18.89 -0.58 -13.03
C GLU A 110 18.07 -0.45 -11.74
N TRP A 111 16.74 -0.48 -11.86
CA TRP A 111 15.86 -0.35 -10.70
C TRP A 111 16.00 -1.53 -9.74
N LYS A 112 16.07 -2.77 -10.26
CA LYS A 112 16.31 -3.97 -9.46
C LYS A 112 17.63 -3.89 -8.70
N LYS A 113 18.69 -3.42 -9.35
CA LYS A 113 20.00 -3.23 -8.70
C LYS A 113 19.92 -2.20 -7.58
N ALA A 114 19.19 -1.10 -7.78
CA ALA A 114 19.00 -0.08 -6.75
C ALA A 114 18.24 -0.64 -5.52
N ILE A 115 17.18 -1.40 -5.74
CA ILE A 115 16.43 -2.09 -4.68
C ILE A 115 17.34 -3.05 -3.91
N GLU A 116 18.19 -3.80 -4.60
CA GLU A 116 19.09 -4.76 -3.95
C GLU A 116 20.16 -4.06 -3.08
N ILE A 117 20.77 -2.99 -3.60
CA ILE A 117 21.70 -2.17 -2.83
C ILE A 117 21.02 -1.60 -1.58
N TYR A 118 19.78 -1.12 -1.71
CA TYR A 118 19.00 -0.63 -0.57
C TYR A 118 18.75 -1.73 0.47
N ARG A 119 18.39 -2.94 0.04
CA ARG A 119 18.17 -4.09 0.93
C ARG A 119 19.43 -4.47 1.71
N ILE A 120 20.59 -4.49 1.06
CA ILE A 120 21.88 -4.79 1.71
C ILE A 120 22.18 -3.73 2.78
N LYS A 121 22.06 -2.44 2.44
CA LYS A 121 22.26 -1.34 3.39
C LYS A 121 21.32 -1.43 4.59
N LEU A 122 20.05 -1.79 4.36
CA LEU A 122 19.06 -1.97 5.42
C LEU A 122 19.42 -3.15 6.33
N ALA A 123 19.89 -4.26 5.76
CA ALA A 123 20.32 -5.42 6.52
C ALA A 123 21.55 -5.11 7.41
N GLU A 124 22.51 -4.36 6.89
CA GLU A 124 23.67 -3.88 7.66
C GLU A 124 23.24 -2.95 8.80
N ALA A 125 22.37 -1.98 8.50
CA ALA A 125 21.84 -1.06 9.52
C ALA A 125 21.11 -1.80 10.65
N ASN A 126 20.32 -2.83 10.33
CA ASN A 126 19.58 -3.63 11.30
C ASN A 126 20.47 -4.50 12.21
N GLN A 127 21.72 -4.79 11.80
CA GLN A 127 22.68 -5.50 12.66
C GLN A 127 23.37 -4.57 13.67
N SER A 128 23.35 -3.26 13.44
CA SER A 128 23.94 -2.29 14.36
C SER A 128 23.11 -2.20 15.65
N LYS A 129 23.79 -2.29 16.81
CA LYS A 129 23.15 -2.19 18.14
C LYS A 129 22.85 -0.74 18.58
N GLY A 130 23.25 0.25 17.78
CA GLY A 130 23.01 1.67 18.06
C GLY A 130 21.91 2.21 17.15
N GLY A 131 20.83 2.74 17.72
CA GLY A 131 19.76 3.30 16.92
C GLY A 131 18.59 3.83 17.75
N ILE A 132 17.63 4.45 17.05
CA ILE A 132 16.36 4.88 17.62
C ILE A 132 15.38 3.72 17.54
N THR A 133 14.65 3.46 18.62
CA THR A 133 13.58 2.46 18.61
C THR A 133 12.32 3.06 17.97
N LEU A 134 11.94 2.53 16.81
CA LEU A 134 10.64 2.80 16.20
C LEU A 134 9.66 1.70 16.62
N SER A 135 8.53 2.09 17.21
CA SER A 135 7.52 1.14 17.71
C SER A 135 6.12 1.71 17.52
N THR A 136 5.11 0.86 17.56
CA THR A 136 3.72 1.31 17.63
C THR A 136 3.34 1.62 19.07
N MET A 137 2.34 2.48 19.28
CA MET A 137 1.85 2.79 20.65
C MET A 137 1.49 1.51 21.42
N HIS A 138 0.82 0.55 20.77
CA HIS A 138 0.49 -0.74 21.36
C HIS A 138 1.71 -1.53 21.85
N ARG A 139 2.77 -1.64 21.02
CA ARG A 139 3.99 -2.37 21.36
C ARG A 139 4.84 -1.65 22.41
N SER A 140 4.59 -0.37 22.65
CA SER A 140 5.30 0.43 23.66
C SER A 140 4.84 0.14 25.10
N LYS A 141 3.71 -0.54 25.29
CA LYS A 141 3.13 -0.81 26.62
C LYS A 141 4.12 -1.58 27.50
N GLY A 142 4.38 -1.06 28.69
CA GLY A 142 5.32 -1.66 29.66
C GLY A 142 6.79 -1.33 29.41
N LEU A 143 7.11 -0.59 28.34
CA LEU A 143 8.44 -0.08 28.06
C LEU A 143 8.52 1.41 28.43
N GLU A 144 9.74 1.93 28.60
CA GLU A 144 9.99 3.34 28.93
C GLU A 144 11.34 3.80 28.34
N TRP A 145 11.41 5.05 27.92
CA TRP A 145 12.62 5.66 27.35
C TRP A 145 12.83 7.08 27.90
N LYS A 146 14.09 7.54 27.91
CA LYS A 146 14.43 8.92 28.32
C LYS A 146 13.71 9.96 27.47
N ASN A 147 13.74 9.77 26.15
CA ASN A 147 13.13 10.67 25.18
C ASN A 147 12.13 9.89 24.33
N VAL A 148 10.90 10.38 24.21
CA VAL A 148 9.86 9.78 23.37
C VAL A 148 9.33 10.82 22.39
N PHE A 149 9.23 10.41 21.13
CA PHE A 149 8.62 11.18 20.06
C PHE A 149 7.33 10.47 19.66
N ILE A 150 6.19 11.13 19.85
CA ILE A 150 4.94 10.72 19.22
C ILE A 150 4.81 11.53 17.93
N ILE A 151 4.88 10.81 16.83
CA ILE A 151 4.75 11.37 15.48
C ILE A 151 3.31 11.24 14.99
N ASP A 152 2.99 11.98 13.92
CA ASP A 152 1.69 11.97 13.26
C ASP A 152 0.51 12.28 14.21
N CYS A 153 0.67 13.26 15.11
CA CYS A 153 -0.42 13.78 15.94
C CYS A 153 -1.40 14.62 15.11
N VAL A 154 -2.07 13.98 14.16
CA VAL A 154 -2.94 14.56 13.14
C VAL A 154 -4.31 13.90 13.21
N GLU A 155 -5.36 14.70 13.03
CA GLU A 155 -6.74 14.24 13.03
C GLU A 155 -6.98 13.21 11.92
N GLY A 156 -7.67 12.10 12.26
CA GLY A 156 -7.86 10.96 11.37
C GLY A 156 -6.73 9.92 11.43
N ILE A 157 -5.55 10.29 11.93
CA ILE A 157 -4.50 9.33 12.34
C ILE A 157 -4.65 9.03 13.84
N TYR A 158 -4.71 10.08 14.66
CA TYR A 158 -5.01 9.99 16.08
C TYR A 158 -6.02 11.08 16.48
N PRO A 159 -7.25 10.72 16.91
CA PRO A 159 -7.81 9.37 16.88
C PRO A 159 -7.91 8.83 15.45
N PHE A 160 -7.82 7.51 15.30
CA PHE A 160 -7.98 6.86 14.01
C PHE A 160 -9.35 7.17 13.39
N GLU A 161 -9.41 7.51 12.10
CA GLU A 161 -10.63 7.96 11.42
C GLU A 161 -11.82 6.99 11.52
N LYS A 162 -11.55 5.69 11.70
CA LYS A 162 -12.58 4.65 11.85
C LYS A 162 -13.12 4.51 13.28
N ALA A 163 -12.52 5.19 14.27
CA ALA A 163 -13.03 5.28 15.62
C ALA A 163 -14.14 6.35 15.69
N THR A 164 -15.36 5.96 15.30
CA THR A 164 -16.49 6.90 15.18
C THR A 164 -17.38 6.93 16.43
N LYS A 165 -17.37 5.85 17.23
CA LYS A 165 -18.16 5.77 18.47
C LYS A 165 -17.39 6.39 19.64
N PRO A 166 -18.09 7.00 20.61
CA PRO A 166 -17.44 7.58 21.80
C PRO A 166 -16.50 6.61 22.52
N GLU A 167 -16.89 5.34 22.66
CA GLU A 167 -16.08 4.33 23.35
C GLU A 167 -14.78 4.01 22.59
N GLN A 168 -14.81 4.05 21.26
CA GLN A 168 -13.63 3.84 20.41
C GLN A 168 -12.68 5.03 20.49
N ILE A 169 -13.22 6.25 20.50
CA ILE A 169 -12.42 7.47 20.67
C ILE A 169 -11.74 7.49 22.04
N GLU A 170 -12.44 7.05 23.10
CA GLU A 170 -11.86 6.94 24.44
C GLU A 170 -10.78 5.84 24.52
N GLU A 171 -10.91 4.74 23.77
CA GLU A 171 -9.84 3.75 23.66
C GLU A 171 -8.59 4.31 22.96
N GLU A 172 -8.77 5.03 21.84
CA GLU A 172 -7.68 5.74 21.16
C GLU A 172 -7.00 6.76 22.09
N ARG A 173 -7.78 7.46 22.93
CA ARG A 173 -7.26 8.39 23.93
C ARG A 173 -6.44 7.67 24.99
N ARG A 174 -6.90 6.52 25.50
CA ARG A 174 -6.15 5.69 26.45
C ARG A 174 -4.83 5.22 25.85
N LEU A 175 -4.85 4.77 24.59
CA LEU A 175 -3.64 4.36 23.88
C LEU A 175 -2.65 5.51 23.72
N PHE A 176 -3.14 6.70 23.35
CA PHE A 176 -2.33 7.91 23.24
C PHE A 176 -1.70 8.28 24.59
N TYR A 177 -2.47 8.24 25.68
CA TYR A 177 -1.98 8.46 27.04
C TYR A 177 -0.90 7.43 27.44
N VAL A 178 -1.10 6.15 27.11
CA VAL A 178 -0.07 5.12 27.34
C VAL A 178 1.22 5.49 26.60
N ALA A 179 1.15 5.90 25.33
CA ALA A 179 2.32 6.31 24.56
C ALA A 179 3.03 7.54 25.18
N MET A 180 2.29 8.52 25.68
CA MET A 180 2.85 9.70 26.34
C MET A 180 3.61 9.33 27.63
N THR A 181 3.04 8.43 28.43
CA THR A 181 3.65 7.97 29.69
C THR A 181 4.84 7.04 29.52
N ARG A 182 5.27 6.74 28.28
CA ARG A 182 6.52 6.00 28.04
C ARG A 182 7.76 6.90 28.20
N ALA A 183 7.59 8.23 28.22
CA ALA A 183 8.67 9.20 28.36
C ALA A 183 9.08 9.37 29.83
N LYS A 184 10.39 9.32 30.11
CA LYS A 184 10.94 9.64 31.45
C LYS A 184 11.32 11.10 31.60
N ASP A 185 12.02 11.65 30.61
CA ASP A 185 12.62 12.98 30.71
C ASP A 185 11.93 13.95 29.74
N ASN A 186 11.87 13.58 28.45
CA ASN A 186 11.33 14.47 27.41
C ASN A 186 10.28 13.77 26.54
N LEU A 187 9.16 14.45 26.34
CA LEU A 187 8.09 14.05 25.42
C LEU A 187 7.97 15.09 24.31
N TYR A 188 8.07 14.64 23.06
CA TYR A 188 7.88 15.45 21.87
C TYR A 188 6.63 14.96 21.13
N LEU A 189 5.70 15.87 20.88
CA LEU A 189 4.47 15.60 20.13
C LEU A 189 4.56 16.39 18.83
N THR A 190 4.47 15.72 17.69
CA THR A 190 4.69 16.35 16.38
C THR A 190 3.48 16.19 15.47
N SER A 191 3.15 17.26 14.76
CA SER A 191 2.13 17.31 13.72
C SER A 191 2.69 18.07 12.51
N TYR A 192 2.00 18.01 11.37
CA TYR A 192 2.42 18.67 10.13
C TYR A 192 1.21 19.28 9.42
N ASP A 193 1.41 20.43 8.77
CA ASP A 193 0.31 21.18 8.14
C ASP A 193 -0.14 20.58 6.80
N LYS A 194 0.77 19.91 6.07
CA LYS A 194 0.51 19.38 4.73
C LYS A 194 1.10 18.00 4.53
N LYS A 195 0.31 17.11 3.91
CA LYS A 195 0.77 15.80 3.39
C LYS A 195 0.19 15.57 2.01
N ASN A 196 1.04 15.23 1.04
CA ASN A 196 0.68 15.05 -0.36
C ASN A 196 -0.15 16.22 -0.94
N GLY A 197 0.23 17.46 -0.59
CA GLY A 197 -0.44 18.69 -1.02
C GLY A 197 -1.78 18.98 -0.34
N LYS A 198 -2.25 18.14 0.59
CA LYS A 198 -3.49 18.35 1.34
C LYS A 198 -3.19 18.90 2.72
N ASN A 199 -3.94 19.93 3.12
CA ASN A 199 -3.91 20.44 4.48
C ASN A 199 -4.35 19.36 5.47
N GLN A 200 -3.79 19.43 6.66
CA GLN A 200 -4.00 18.48 7.74
C GLN A 200 -4.44 19.24 8.98
N THR A 201 -5.27 18.60 9.79
CA THR A 201 -5.75 19.18 11.03
C THR A 201 -4.96 18.55 12.18
N VAL A 202 -4.43 19.36 13.09
CA VAL A 202 -3.77 18.82 14.29
C VAL A 202 -4.75 17.97 15.09
N SER A 203 -4.28 16.86 15.64
CA SER A 203 -5.10 15.95 16.45
C SER A 203 -5.86 16.69 17.55
N ARG A 204 -7.16 16.37 17.69
CA ARG A 204 -7.97 16.87 18.81
C ARG A 204 -7.43 16.50 20.19
N PHE A 205 -6.56 15.49 20.30
CA PHE A 205 -5.91 15.15 21.58
C PHE A 205 -4.86 16.18 22.01
N LEU A 206 -4.41 17.04 21.09
CA LEU A 206 -3.48 18.12 21.37
C LEU A 206 -4.15 19.49 21.56
N SER A 207 -5.47 19.60 21.41
CA SER A 207 -6.18 20.89 21.40
C SER A 207 -5.91 21.77 22.64
N ASN A 208 -5.72 21.15 23.80
CA ASN A 208 -5.45 21.86 25.06
C ASN A 208 -3.97 22.25 25.24
N TYR A 209 -3.07 21.76 24.38
CA TYR A 209 -1.62 21.92 24.50
C TYR A 209 -1.01 22.74 23.37
N VAL A 210 -1.71 22.85 22.24
CA VAL A 210 -1.31 23.74 21.13
C VAL A 210 -1.76 25.15 21.48
N LYS A 211 -0.83 25.97 21.97
CA LYS A 211 -1.00 27.43 21.93
C LYS A 211 -0.92 27.83 20.47
N ASN A 212 -2.01 28.34 19.91
CA ASN A 212 -2.00 29.03 18.63
C ASN A 212 -0.89 30.09 18.68
N LYS A 213 0.16 29.90 17.88
CA LYS A 213 1.14 30.94 17.57
C LYS A 213 0.60 31.81 16.46
#